data_AF-A0ABD2VCR0-F1
#
_entry.id   AF-A0ABD2VCR0-F1
#
_cell.length_a   1.000
_cell.length_b   1.000
_cell.length_c   1.000
_cell.angle_alpha   90.00
_cell.angle_beta   90.00
_cell.angle_gamma   90.00
#
_symmetry.space_group_name_H-M   'P 1'
#
loop_
_entity.id
_entity.type
_entity.pdbx_description
1 polymer ?
#
loop_
_entity_poly.entity_id
_entity_poly.type
_entity_poly.pdbx_seq_one_letter_code
_entity_poly.pdbx_strand_id
1 'polypeptide(L)'
;KVYAKEIKKLSVMLPNYLHDSGFFDKMGRTDWASMEAYKDKETGELLGPQHSFEVEYVQDIMQQQSDSLDCGMYVAAFAEYLSDEISIPSISFRSDYLRNRYATLLWKYGMDKFKAGYVSDNDDPTRPKSFYTIP
;
A
#
# COMPACT_ATOMS: atom_id res chain seq x y z
N LYS A 1 -0.11 22.33 16.84
CA LYS A 1 -1.17 21.47 17.44
C LYS A 1 -0.54 20.15 17.84
N VAL A 2 -0.63 19.76 19.11
CA VAL A 2 0.08 18.60 19.65
C VAL A 2 -0.82 17.37 19.57
N TYR A 3 -0.73 16.62 18.48
CA TYR A 3 -1.43 15.33 18.28
C TYR A 3 -0.77 14.17 19.05
N ALA A 4 0.07 14.46 20.05
CA ALA A 4 0.88 13.44 20.72
C ALA A 4 0.04 12.36 21.39
N LYS A 5 -1.15 12.69 21.89
CA LYS A 5 -2.06 11.72 22.51
C LYS A 5 -2.67 10.79 21.47
N GLU A 6 -3.08 11.32 20.33
CA GLU A 6 -3.65 10.57 19.20
C GLU A 6 -2.58 9.69 18.54
N ILE A 7 -1.39 10.24 18.29
CA ILE A 7 -0.24 9.51 17.73
C ILE A 7 0.14 8.35 18.64
N LYS A 8 0.21 8.58 19.96
CA LYS A 8 0.48 7.51 20.93
C LYS A 8 -0.60 6.43 20.97
N LYS A 9 -1.87 6.77 20.67
CA LYS A 9 -2.91 5.75 20.53
C LYS A 9 -2.70 4.94 19.27
N LEU A 10 -2.41 5.60 18.14
CA LEU A 10 -2.15 4.94 16.86
C LEU A 10 -0.94 4.02 16.93
N SER A 11 0.14 4.43 17.60
CA SER A 11 1.35 3.62 17.74
C SER A 11 1.10 2.29 18.43
N VAL A 12 0.09 2.21 19.31
CA VAL A 12 -0.32 0.98 19.98
C VAL A 12 -1.43 0.25 19.20
N MET A 13 -2.38 0.97 18.61
CA MET A 13 -3.52 0.35 17.93
C MET A 13 -3.13 -0.33 16.61
N LEU A 14 -2.21 0.24 15.84
CA LEU A 14 -1.79 -0.31 14.55
C LEU A 14 -1.17 -1.72 14.65
N PRO A 15 -0.16 -1.99 15.50
CA PRO A 15 0.41 -3.33 15.60
C PRO A 15 -0.60 -4.36 16.14
N ASN A 16 -1.47 -3.96 17.07
CA ASN A 16 -2.60 -4.78 17.53
C ASN A 16 -3.53 -5.16 16.37
N TYR A 17 -3.93 -4.19 15.55
CA TYR A 17 -4.81 -4.43 14.41
C TYR A 17 -4.18 -5.39 13.39
N LEU A 18 -2.90 -5.22 13.07
CA LEU A 18 -2.19 -6.11 12.14
C LEU A 18 -2.16 -7.54 12.68
N HIS A 19 -1.84 -7.71 13.96
CA HIS A 19 -1.87 -9.02 14.61
C HIS A 19 -3.27 -9.65 14.58
N ASP A 20 -4.29 -8.93 15.05
CA ASP A 20 -5.66 -9.45 15.19
C ASP A 20 -6.36 -9.69 13.84
N SER A 21 -5.92 -8.99 12.78
CA SER A 21 -6.43 -9.20 11.42
C SER A 21 -5.86 -10.45 10.73
N GLY A 22 -4.91 -11.16 11.37
CA GLY A 22 -4.22 -12.30 10.76
C GLY A 22 -3.27 -11.86 9.64
N PHE A 23 -2.81 -10.61 9.63
CA PHE A 23 -1.91 -10.09 8.59
C PHE A 23 -0.60 -10.89 8.48
N PHE A 24 -0.10 -11.36 9.63
CA PHE A 24 1.10 -12.18 9.72
C PHE A 24 0.84 -13.67 9.49
N ASP A 25 -0.42 -14.08 9.37
CA ASP A 25 -0.74 -15.44 8.97
C ASP A 25 -0.23 -15.66 7.55
N LYS A 26 0.16 -16.89 7.24
CA LYS A 26 0.78 -17.24 5.96
C LYS A 26 -0.23 -17.10 4.81
N MET A 27 -0.39 -15.89 4.27
CA MET A 27 -1.22 -15.58 3.12
C MET A 27 -0.40 -15.63 1.82
N GLY A 28 -0.24 -16.83 1.27
CA GLY A 28 0.23 -17.00 -0.11
C GLY A 28 1.72 -16.70 -0.33
N ARG A 29 2.02 -15.72 -1.20
CA ARG A 29 3.35 -15.54 -1.84
C ARG A 29 4.39 -14.80 -1.00
N THR A 30 3.99 -14.06 0.04
CA THR A 30 4.91 -13.26 0.87
C THR A 30 4.81 -13.70 2.32
N ASP A 31 5.94 -14.07 2.91
CA ASP A 31 6.06 -14.41 4.33
C ASP A 31 6.32 -13.14 5.16
N TRP A 32 5.25 -12.40 5.45
CA TRP A 32 5.34 -11.13 6.19
C TRP A 32 5.92 -11.30 7.59
N ALA A 33 5.65 -12.43 8.25
CA ALA A 33 6.19 -12.74 9.58
C ALA A 33 7.72 -12.88 9.59
N SER A 34 8.31 -13.26 8.45
CA SER A 34 9.76 -13.38 8.32
C SER A 34 10.48 -12.03 8.20
N MET A 35 9.78 -10.95 7.85
CA MET A 35 10.41 -9.66 7.56
C MET A 35 10.84 -8.93 8.84
N GLU A 36 12.10 -8.49 8.87
CA GLU A 36 12.69 -7.75 10.01
C GLU A 36 11.96 -6.44 10.32
N ALA A 37 11.29 -5.83 9.33
CA ALA A 37 10.50 -4.62 9.51
C ALA A 37 9.32 -4.78 10.50
N TYR A 38 8.86 -6.02 10.72
CA TYR A 38 7.75 -6.35 11.63
C TYR A 38 8.21 -7.06 12.90
N LYS A 39 9.51 -7.07 13.17
CA LYS A 39 10.07 -7.65 14.40
C LYS A 39 10.62 -6.56 15.31
N ASP A 40 10.45 -6.76 16.59
CA ASP A 40 11.09 -5.96 17.62
C ASP A 40 12.61 -6.13 17.53
N LYS A 41 13.36 -5.03 17.52
CA LYS A 41 14.81 -5.03 17.29
C LYS A 41 15.59 -5.70 18.42
N GLU A 42 15.04 -5.74 19.63
CA GLU A 42 15.72 -6.27 20.81
C GLU A 42 15.39 -7.74 21.04
N THR A 43 14.13 -8.11 20.90
CA THR A 43 13.62 -9.46 21.19
C THR A 43 13.52 -10.34 19.95
N GLY A 44 13.44 -9.75 18.75
CA GLY A 44 13.17 -10.46 17.49
C GLY A 44 11.74 -10.99 17.35
N GLU A 45 10.85 -10.68 18.30
CA GLU A 45 9.45 -11.09 18.28
C GLU A 45 8.62 -10.22 17.33
N LEU A 46 7.51 -10.76 16.81
CA LEU A 46 6.61 -9.98 15.97
C LEU A 46 6.00 -8.82 16.74
N LEU A 47 5.94 -7.66 16.08
CA LEU A 47 5.30 -6.47 16.64
C LEU A 47 3.80 -6.76 16.85
N GLY A 48 3.38 -6.68 18.11
CA GLY A 48 2.04 -7.05 18.56
C GLY A 48 1.59 -6.22 19.77
N PRO A 49 0.69 -6.73 20.63
CA PRO A 49 0.06 -5.93 21.69
C PRO A 49 0.99 -5.23 22.68
N GLN A 50 2.22 -5.72 22.81
CA GLN A 50 3.23 -5.16 23.71
C GLN A 50 4.23 -4.21 23.02
N HIS A 51 4.25 -4.15 21.69
CA HIS A 51 5.22 -3.38 20.92
C HIS A 51 4.51 -2.27 20.12
N SER A 52 4.89 -1.02 20.36
CA SER A 52 4.36 0.11 19.60
C SER A 52 5.18 0.40 18.36
N PHE A 53 4.55 0.85 17.28
CA PHE A 53 5.28 1.43 16.15
C PHE A 53 5.85 2.80 16.49
N GLU A 54 6.98 3.14 15.88
CA GLU A 54 7.35 4.55 15.71
C GLU A 54 6.37 5.18 14.72
N VAL A 55 5.57 6.14 15.18
CA VAL A 55 4.58 6.82 14.35
C VAL A 55 4.94 8.28 14.25
N GLU A 56 5.30 8.71 13.04
CA GLU A 56 5.51 10.09 12.71
C GLU A 56 4.27 10.68 12.06
N TYR A 57 3.85 11.86 12.51
CA TYR A 57 2.75 12.59 11.91
C TYR A 57 3.30 13.79 11.14
N VAL A 58 3.21 13.71 9.81
CA VAL A 58 3.65 14.78 8.93
C VAL A 58 2.50 15.73 8.66
N GLN A 59 2.68 17.00 9.03
CA GLN A 59 1.73 18.10 8.75
C GLN A 59 2.05 18.76 7.42
N ASP A 60 1.08 19.53 6.93
CA ASP A 60 1.21 20.35 5.73
C ASP A 60 1.60 19.54 4.47
N ILE A 61 1.36 18.23 4.53
CA ILE A 61 1.33 17.39 3.35
C ILE A 61 0.06 17.71 2.57
N MET A 62 0.20 17.66 1.27
CA MET A 62 -0.92 17.84 0.38
C MET A 62 -1.95 16.72 0.55
N GLN A 63 -3.22 17.08 0.52
CA GLN A 63 -4.33 16.15 0.62
C GLN A 63 -5.16 16.16 -0.66
N GLN A 64 -5.81 15.04 -0.96
CA GLN A 64 -6.80 15.01 -2.03
C GLN A 64 -7.99 15.92 -1.67
N GLN A 65 -8.61 16.53 -2.67
CA GLN A 65 -9.89 17.22 -2.48
C GLN A 65 -10.97 16.18 -2.11
N SER A 66 -11.96 16.57 -1.30
CA SER A 66 -12.97 15.64 -0.80
C SER A 66 -13.84 15.00 -1.89
N ASP A 67 -13.92 15.62 -3.06
CA ASP A 67 -14.62 15.16 -4.26
C ASP A 67 -13.72 14.38 -5.24
N SER A 68 -12.42 14.25 -4.95
CA SER A 68 -11.47 13.50 -5.77
C SER A 68 -11.58 11.99 -5.55
N LEU A 69 -11.45 11.23 -6.64
CA LEU A 69 -11.35 9.77 -6.65
C LEU A 69 -9.89 9.28 -6.74
N ASP A 70 -8.91 10.17 -6.55
CA ASP A 70 -7.49 9.89 -6.77
C ASP A 70 -6.79 9.35 -5.52
N CYS A 71 -7.49 8.84 -4.50
CA CYS A 71 -6.90 8.45 -3.22
C CYS A 71 -5.73 7.47 -3.37
N GLY A 72 -5.87 6.47 -4.25
CA GLY A 72 -4.81 5.52 -4.56
C GLY A 72 -3.58 6.17 -5.19
N MET A 73 -3.77 7.24 -5.97
CA MET A 73 -2.67 8.00 -6.58
C MET A 73 -1.84 8.74 -5.54
N TYR A 74 -2.52 9.36 -4.56
CA TYR A 74 -1.85 10.02 -3.44
C TYR A 74 -1.06 9.01 -2.61
N VAL A 75 -1.68 7.88 -2.25
CA VAL A 75 -0.99 6.80 -1.49
C VAL A 75 0.25 6.30 -2.22
N ALA A 76 0.15 6.03 -3.53
CA ALA A 76 1.28 5.56 -4.34
C ALA A 76 2.42 6.60 -4.39
N ALA A 77 2.08 7.88 -4.54
CA ALA A 77 3.08 8.95 -4.59
C ALA A 77 3.76 9.17 -3.23
N PHE A 78 3.03 9.08 -2.12
CA PHE A 78 3.65 9.13 -0.79
C PHE A 78 4.57 7.94 -0.55
N ALA A 79 4.16 6.73 -0.94
CA ALA A 79 5.01 5.55 -0.83
C ALA A 79 6.31 5.72 -1.64
N GLU A 80 6.23 6.30 -2.84
CA GLU A 80 7.41 6.62 -3.67
C GLU A 80 8.34 7.62 -2.97
N TYR A 81 7.82 8.74 -2.46
CA TYR A 81 8.64 9.72 -1.75
C TYR A 81 9.33 9.15 -0.52
N LEU A 82 8.61 8.35 0.28
CA LEU A 82 9.17 7.69 1.45
C LEU A 82 10.22 6.64 1.08
N SER A 83 10.02 5.91 -0.02
CA SER A 83 10.96 4.88 -0.47
C SER A 83 12.25 5.48 -1.04
N ASP A 84 12.14 6.61 -1.73
CA ASP A 84 13.28 7.30 -2.34
C ASP A 84 13.92 8.35 -1.40
N GLU A 85 13.44 8.44 -0.15
CA GLU A 85 13.86 9.45 0.85
C GLU A 85 13.76 10.91 0.32
N ILE A 86 12.84 11.16 -0.60
CA ILE A 86 12.60 12.48 -1.19
C ILE A 86 11.66 13.26 -0.28
N SER A 87 11.95 14.55 -0.08
CA SER A 87 11.07 15.43 0.68
C SER A 87 9.71 15.56 0.00
N ILE A 88 8.65 15.41 0.80
CA ILE A 88 7.27 15.55 0.34
C ILE A 88 7.02 17.03 -0.02
N PRO A 89 6.70 17.37 -1.28
CA PRO A 89 6.41 18.74 -1.65
C PRO A 89 5.11 19.22 -1.01
N SER A 90 5.08 20.47 -0.55
CA SER A 90 3.87 21.14 -0.03
C SER A 90 2.96 21.70 -1.14
N ILE A 91 3.39 21.63 -2.41
CA ILE A 91 2.64 22.12 -3.58
C ILE A 91 1.69 21.03 -4.09
N SER A 92 0.51 21.42 -4.57
CA SER A 92 -0.48 20.49 -5.13
C SER A 92 0.07 19.60 -6.24
N PHE A 93 -0.25 18.31 -6.19
CA PHE A 93 0.02 17.31 -7.19
C PHE A 93 -0.76 17.71 -8.43
N ARG A 94 -0.07 17.67 -9.55
CA ARG A 94 -0.73 17.57 -10.84
C ARG A 94 -1.28 16.14 -10.94
N SER A 95 -2.49 15.92 -10.43
CA SER A 95 -3.11 14.57 -10.39
C SER A 95 -3.22 13.97 -11.79
N ASP A 96 -3.43 14.82 -12.80
CA ASP A 96 -3.33 14.50 -14.23
C ASP A 96 -1.95 13.93 -14.61
N TYR A 97 -0.86 14.55 -14.13
CA TYR A 97 0.50 14.08 -14.35
C TYR A 97 0.75 12.72 -13.68
N LEU A 98 0.41 12.58 -12.39
CA LEU A 98 0.59 11.31 -11.67
C LEU A 98 -0.21 10.18 -12.33
N ARG A 99 -1.47 10.45 -12.70
CA ARG A 99 -2.31 9.47 -13.40
C ARG A 99 -1.66 9.00 -14.69
N ASN A 100 -1.14 9.91 -15.50
CA ASN A 100 -0.46 9.55 -16.74
C ASN A 100 0.82 8.76 -16.49
N ARG A 101 1.63 9.15 -15.49
CA ARG A 101 2.87 8.47 -15.14
C ARG A 101 2.60 7.03 -14.69
N TYR A 102 1.74 6.84 -13.69
CA TYR A 102 1.47 5.50 -13.17
C TYR A 102 0.67 4.64 -14.15
N ALA A 103 -0.26 5.21 -14.93
CA ALA A 103 -0.94 4.47 -15.99
C ALA A 103 0.05 3.96 -17.04
N THR A 104 1.03 4.78 -17.43
CA THR A 104 2.09 4.36 -18.37
C THR A 104 2.94 3.25 -17.77
N LEU A 105 3.29 3.35 -16.49
CA LEU A 105 4.08 2.33 -15.78
C LEU A 105 3.33 0.99 -15.70
N LEU A 106 2.05 1.02 -15.31
CA LEU A 106 1.17 -0.14 -15.22
C LEU A 106 0.95 -0.78 -16.58
N TRP A 107 0.73 0.04 -17.62
CA TRP A 107 0.58 -0.45 -18.99
C TRP A 107 1.83 -1.19 -19.46
N LYS A 108 3.01 -0.61 -19.25
CA LYS A 108 4.29 -1.24 -19.58
C LYS A 108 4.46 -2.57 -18.83
N TYR A 109 4.24 -2.57 -17.52
CA TYR A 109 4.33 -3.78 -16.71
C TYR A 109 3.38 -4.89 -17.21
N GLY A 110 2.12 -4.54 -17.47
CA GLY A 110 1.12 -5.47 -18.01
C GLY A 110 1.54 -6.04 -19.37
N MET A 111 2.06 -5.19 -20.27
CA MET A 111 2.59 -5.61 -21.56
C MET A 111 3.80 -6.55 -21.44
N ASP A 112 4.72 -6.27 -20.52
CA ASP A 112 5.89 -7.11 -20.28
C ASP A 112 5.49 -8.47 -19.69
N LYS A 113 4.53 -8.49 -18.75
CA LYS A 113 3.93 -9.72 -18.22
C LYS A 113 3.22 -10.54 -19.29
N PHE A 114 2.44 -9.88 -20.15
CA PHE A 114 1.76 -10.53 -21.27
C PHE A 114 2.76 -11.18 -22.22
N LYS A 115 3.82 -10.46 -22.61
CA LYS A 115 4.88 -10.99 -23.50
C LYS A 115 5.66 -12.14 -22.86
N ALA A 116 5.86 -12.10 -21.54
CA ALA A 116 6.49 -13.18 -20.79
C ALA A 116 5.62 -14.44 -20.67
N GLY A 117 4.39 -14.42 -21.21
CA GLY A 117 3.45 -15.54 -21.12
C GLY A 117 2.95 -15.79 -19.70
N TYR A 118 3.02 -14.77 -18.83
CA TYR A 118 2.61 -14.92 -17.44
C TYR A 118 1.10 -15.18 -17.36
N VAL A 119 0.72 -16.35 -16.87
CA VAL A 119 -0.66 -16.69 -16.54
C VAL A 119 -0.87 -16.36 -15.07
N SER A 120 -1.91 -15.58 -14.79
CA SER A 120 -2.26 -15.29 -13.40
C SER A 120 -2.84 -16.54 -12.75
N ASP A 121 -2.23 -17.03 -11.68
CA ASP A 121 -2.78 -18.07 -10.81
C ASP A 121 -3.95 -17.54 -9.97
N ASN A 122 -4.78 -16.65 -10.51
CA ASN A 122 -5.97 -16.24 -9.78
C ASN A 122 -6.90 -17.44 -9.75
N ASP A 123 -7.35 -17.82 -8.54
CA ASP A 123 -8.46 -18.78 -8.32
C ASP A 123 -9.80 -18.27 -8.89
N ASP A 124 -9.79 -17.18 -9.67
CA ASP A 124 -10.96 -16.71 -10.38
C ASP A 124 -11.45 -17.81 -11.31
N PRO A 125 -12.73 -18.21 -11.20
CA PRO A 125 -13.31 -19.17 -12.12
C PRO A 125 -13.05 -18.70 -13.54
N THR A 126 -12.63 -19.64 -14.39
CA THR A 126 -12.35 -19.35 -15.80
C THR A 126 -13.54 -18.61 -16.37
N ARG A 127 -13.32 -17.37 -16.86
CA ARG A 127 -14.41 -16.52 -17.37
C ARG A 127 -15.25 -17.36 -18.33
N PRO A 128 -16.56 -17.56 -18.08
CA PRO A 128 -17.38 -18.41 -18.92
C PRO A 128 -17.31 -17.88 -20.34
N LYS A 129 -16.97 -18.78 -21.29
CA LYS A 129 -16.94 -18.45 -22.71
C LYS A 129 -18.29 -17.85 -23.08
N SER A 130 -18.31 -16.57 -23.42
CA SER A 130 -19.48 -15.93 -24.00
C SER A 130 -19.72 -16.55 -25.37
N PHE A 131 -20.71 -17.44 -25.46
CA PHE A 131 -21.24 -17.89 -26.74
C PHE A 131 -22.03 -16.72 -27.34
N TYR A 132 -21.32 -15.80 -27.99
CA TYR A 132 -21.96 -14.82 -28.86
C TYR A 132 -22.54 -15.60 -30.05
N THR A 133 -23.85 -15.81 -30.00
CA THR A 133 -24.61 -16.26 -31.16
C THR A 133 -24.97 -15.00 -31.93
N ILE A 134 -24.40 -14.84 -33.13
CA ILE A 134 -24.75 -13.73 -34.03
C ILE A 134 -26.19 -13.98 -34.52
N PRO A 135 -27.09 -12.98 -34.45
CA PRO A 135 -28.47 -13.12 -34.92
C PRO A 135 -28.59 -13.35 -36.42
#